data_AF-A0A962TBP5-F1
#
_entry.id   AF-A0A962TBP5-F1
#
_cell.length_a   1.000
_cell.length_b   1.000
_cell.length_c   1.000
_cell.angle_alpha   90.00
_cell.angle_beta   90.00
_cell.angle_gamma   90.00
#
_symmetry.space_group_name_H-M   'P 1'
#
loop_
_entity.id
_entity.type
_entity.pdbx_description
1 polymer ?
#
loop_
_entity_poly.entity_id
_entity_poly.type
_entity_poly.pdbx_seq_one_letter_code
_entity_poly.pdbx_strand_id
1 'polypeptide(L)'
;MNGCGGTTGIYTPYGQWTDLPATLDGLSDYVPITHWPDYADPMVINETTAATDVTIILMHGKNGTPWFTNQVTLANELAALGFKVVAPTMPWGRKLYYTLNAERTAWIQHSYFAWDGDMCQAMNYIEALVAQERAIGRRVLLMGHSMGGRHALIYGHLNTGDDIAGLITSAPGSLIPLARRAMDETAASRQKAANLVLAGHGDTLDTFQTLNTGGLQTITTTANIYLTYHDPDPDALPDGQHSPDISNVLANVAEPVLWLVGVDDALRVFYESNDLFGKLTGNDSNLYQVLPGDHLSVLFNESAPIHQWFTRWSTINPADRDADGTADVDDAFPDNPAAATDTDGDGQPDAWNTGCAEDCQAGSGLTLDLDDDNDGMTDVYEIENGLDPRVDDAALDRDGDGYSNLVEFKAGTAAGDPADSPAHALFVLDLLQFLLNEE
;
A
#
# COMPACT_ATOMS: atom_id res chain seq x y z
N MET A 1 -19.98 9.66 4.30
CA MET A 1 -18.73 10.28 3.82
C MET A 1 -18.91 11.77 3.61
N ASN A 2 -17.86 12.55 3.84
CA ASN A 2 -17.83 13.98 3.50
C ASN A 2 -17.96 14.13 1.97
N GLY A 3 -18.60 15.19 1.49
CA GLY A 3 -18.74 15.45 0.05
C GLY A 3 -19.87 14.69 -0.68
N CYS A 4 -20.47 13.66 -0.07
CA CYS A 4 -21.60 12.92 -0.67
C CYS A 4 -23.00 13.38 -0.20
N GLY A 5 -23.18 14.66 0.18
CA GLY A 5 -24.49 15.33 0.26
C GLY A 5 -25.62 14.71 1.10
N GLY A 6 -25.37 13.65 1.89
CA GLY A 6 -26.42 12.90 2.59
C GLY A 6 -27.17 11.88 1.72
N THR A 7 -26.62 11.42 0.59
CA THR A 7 -27.21 10.29 -0.15
C THR A 7 -27.24 9.05 0.76
N THR A 8 -28.45 8.60 1.12
CA THR A 8 -28.67 7.46 2.05
C THR A 8 -28.85 6.12 1.34
N GLY A 9 -28.70 6.09 0.00
CA GLY A 9 -28.82 4.87 -0.79
C GLY A 9 -27.51 4.09 -0.82
N ILE A 10 -27.57 2.80 -0.49
CA ILE A 10 -26.48 1.86 -0.78
C ILE A 10 -26.77 1.27 -2.15
N TYR A 11 -25.80 1.33 -3.06
CA TYR A 11 -25.87 0.57 -4.31
C TYR A 11 -25.98 -0.92 -3.97
N THR A 12 -27.04 -1.56 -4.45
CA THR A 12 -27.17 -3.01 -4.43
C THR A 12 -26.87 -3.53 -5.83
N PRO A 13 -25.80 -4.33 -6.00
CA PRO A 13 -25.53 -4.98 -7.27
C PRO A 13 -26.78 -5.62 -7.85
N TYR A 14 -27.07 -5.31 -9.12
CA TYR A 14 -28.16 -5.88 -9.90
C TYR A 14 -29.61 -5.54 -9.46
N GLY A 15 -29.79 -4.59 -8.53
CA GLY A 15 -31.09 -4.31 -7.92
C GLY A 15 -32.02 -3.31 -8.62
N GLN A 16 -31.55 -2.54 -9.62
CA GLN A 16 -32.24 -1.29 -10.02
C GLN A 16 -32.76 -1.22 -11.47
N TRP A 17 -32.46 -2.19 -12.33
CA TRP A 17 -32.80 -2.09 -13.77
C TRP A 17 -33.65 -3.27 -14.23
N THR A 18 -34.96 -3.18 -14.00
CA THR A 18 -35.95 -4.04 -14.67
C THR A 18 -36.28 -3.54 -16.08
N ASP A 19 -35.97 -2.28 -16.38
CA ASP A 19 -36.30 -1.63 -17.65
C ASP A 19 -35.00 -1.28 -18.39
N LEU A 20 -34.54 -2.18 -19.28
CA LEU A 20 -33.44 -1.92 -20.21
C LEU A 20 -33.94 -1.16 -21.46
N PRO A 21 -33.04 -0.56 -22.27
CA PRO A 21 -33.44 0.32 -23.38
C PRO A 21 -34.42 -0.34 -24.35
N ALA A 22 -35.32 0.47 -24.92
CA ALA A 22 -36.34 0.08 -25.92
C ALA A 22 -35.80 -0.67 -27.15
N THR A 23 -34.47 -0.76 -27.34
CA THR A 23 -33.83 -1.62 -28.35
C THR A 23 -33.86 -3.12 -27.99
N LEU A 24 -34.12 -3.48 -26.73
CA LEU A 24 -34.29 -4.85 -26.25
C LEU A 24 -35.77 -5.26 -26.09
N ASP A 25 -36.68 -4.29 -26.04
CA ASP A 25 -38.15 -4.50 -25.94
C ASP A 25 -38.78 -5.26 -27.12
N GLY A 26 -38.01 -5.54 -28.18
CA GLY A 26 -38.43 -6.39 -29.29
C GLY A 26 -38.25 -7.90 -29.05
N LEU A 27 -37.60 -8.31 -27.95
CA LEU A 27 -37.32 -9.71 -27.63
C LEU A 27 -38.30 -10.21 -26.57
N SER A 28 -39.35 -10.93 -26.98
CA SER A 28 -40.34 -11.55 -26.07
C SER A 28 -39.76 -12.58 -25.09
N ASP A 29 -38.47 -12.93 -25.24
CA ASP A 29 -37.79 -14.02 -24.54
C ASP A 29 -36.59 -13.49 -23.70
N TYR A 30 -36.66 -12.24 -23.26
CA TYR A 30 -35.65 -11.58 -22.42
C TYR A 30 -35.79 -11.96 -20.94
N VAL A 31 -34.67 -12.34 -20.30
CA VAL A 31 -34.59 -12.51 -18.84
C VAL A 31 -33.39 -11.70 -18.33
N PRO A 32 -33.61 -10.59 -17.60
CA PRO A 32 -32.53 -9.89 -16.91
C PRO A 32 -31.92 -10.83 -15.89
N ILE A 33 -30.59 -10.83 -15.83
CA ILE A 33 -29.87 -11.54 -14.79
C ILE A 33 -29.65 -10.58 -13.62
N THR A 34 -30.22 -10.90 -12.47
CA THR A 34 -29.97 -10.15 -11.22
C THR A 34 -28.74 -10.67 -10.45
N HIS A 35 -28.02 -11.66 -10.97
CA HIS A 35 -26.75 -12.17 -10.43
C HIS A 35 -26.09 -13.12 -11.46
N TRP A 36 -24.77 -13.12 -11.63
CA TRP A 36 -24.17 -14.18 -12.46
C TRP A 36 -24.56 -15.55 -11.85
N PRO A 37 -25.21 -16.48 -12.58
CA PRO A 37 -25.80 -17.68 -11.98
C PRO A 37 -24.80 -18.55 -11.20
N ASP A 38 -23.53 -18.48 -11.58
CA ASP A 38 -22.44 -19.27 -11.03
C ASP A 38 -21.49 -18.48 -10.10
N TYR A 39 -21.75 -17.19 -9.83
CA TYR A 39 -20.83 -16.34 -9.07
C TYR A 39 -21.55 -15.47 -8.02
N ALA A 40 -21.14 -15.63 -6.76
CA ALA A 40 -21.66 -14.86 -5.62
C ALA A 40 -21.02 -13.47 -5.54
N ASP A 41 -21.81 -12.41 -5.38
CA ASP A 41 -21.29 -11.03 -5.26
C ASP A 41 -21.45 -10.50 -3.82
N PRO A 42 -20.40 -9.93 -3.19
CA PRO A 42 -19.03 -9.80 -3.69
C PRO A 42 -18.31 -11.16 -3.82
N MET A 43 -17.30 -11.23 -4.70
CA MET A 43 -16.36 -12.36 -4.71
C MET A 43 -15.59 -12.36 -3.39
N VAL A 44 -15.64 -13.46 -2.63
CA VAL A 44 -14.89 -13.61 -1.38
C VAL A 44 -13.93 -14.79 -1.50
N ILE A 45 -12.64 -14.52 -1.31
CA ILE A 45 -11.58 -15.54 -1.24
C ILE A 45 -10.93 -15.39 0.13
N ASN A 46 -11.09 -16.41 0.98
CA ASN A 46 -10.47 -16.43 2.30
C ASN A 46 -8.99 -16.86 2.19
N GLU A 47 -8.20 -16.37 3.14
CA GLU A 47 -6.82 -16.75 3.35
C GLU A 47 -6.66 -18.28 3.45
N THR A 48 -5.54 -18.78 2.91
CA THR A 48 -5.22 -20.22 2.88
C THR A 48 -3.99 -20.60 3.71
N THR A 49 -3.31 -19.59 4.25
CA THR A 49 -2.15 -19.68 5.14
C THR A 49 -2.44 -18.96 6.46
N ALA A 50 -1.44 -18.75 7.33
CA ALA A 50 -1.65 -18.01 8.58
C ALA A 50 -2.20 -16.62 8.27
N ALA A 51 -3.32 -16.26 8.93
CA ALA A 51 -4.04 -15.03 8.65
C ALA A 51 -3.23 -13.79 9.09
N THR A 52 -3.23 -12.76 8.25
CA THR A 52 -2.68 -11.43 8.58
C THR A 52 -3.67 -10.55 9.36
N ASP A 53 -4.88 -11.06 9.64
CA ASP A 53 -6.05 -10.31 10.12
C ASP A 53 -6.42 -9.09 9.23
N VAL A 54 -5.99 -9.11 7.97
CA VAL A 54 -6.25 -8.04 6.99
C VAL A 54 -7.16 -8.53 5.89
N THR A 55 -8.12 -7.69 5.53
CA THR A 55 -8.95 -7.85 4.34
C THR A 55 -8.55 -6.83 3.28
N ILE A 56 -8.30 -7.29 2.06
CA ILE A 56 -8.16 -6.43 0.88
C ILE A 56 -9.53 -6.36 0.19
N ILE A 57 -10.11 -5.16 0.13
CA ILE A 57 -11.30 -4.91 -0.68
C ILE A 57 -10.84 -4.47 -2.08
N LEU A 58 -11.12 -5.25 -3.12
CA LEU A 58 -10.58 -5.08 -4.47
C LEU A 58 -11.63 -4.58 -5.47
N MET A 59 -11.54 -3.31 -5.85
CA MET A 59 -12.41 -2.69 -6.85
C MET A 59 -11.87 -2.87 -8.28
N HIS A 60 -12.70 -3.43 -9.15
CA HIS A 60 -12.33 -3.61 -10.56
C HIS A 60 -12.37 -2.30 -11.37
N GLY A 61 -11.70 -2.32 -12.53
CA GLY A 61 -11.67 -1.22 -13.48
C GLY A 61 -12.98 -0.97 -14.25
N LYS A 62 -12.96 0.07 -15.08
CA LYS A 62 -14.11 0.49 -15.89
C LYS A 62 -14.62 -0.62 -16.79
N ASN A 63 -15.93 -0.85 -16.81
CA ASN A 63 -16.59 -1.90 -17.59
C ASN A 63 -16.05 -3.31 -17.29
N GLY A 64 -15.40 -3.47 -16.14
CA GLY A 64 -14.83 -4.73 -15.67
C GLY A 64 -15.79 -5.53 -14.80
N THR A 65 -15.22 -6.52 -14.12
CA THR A 65 -15.88 -7.41 -13.16
C THR A 65 -14.80 -8.02 -12.26
N PRO A 66 -15.11 -8.37 -11.00
CA PRO A 66 -14.15 -9.07 -10.14
C PRO A 66 -13.76 -10.47 -10.68
N TRP A 67 -14.52 -11.01 -11.64
CA TRP A 67 -14.36 -12.37 -12.18
C TRP A 67 -13.42 -12.46 -13.39
N PHE A 68 -12.76 -11.37 -13.79
CA PHE A 68 -11.73 -11.47 -14.81
C PHE A 68 -10.52 -12.25 -14.30
N THR A 69 -9.89 -13.04 -15.18
CA THR A 69 -8.80 -13.94 -14.82
C THR A 69 -7.69 -13.25 -14.03
N ASN A 70 -7.30 -12.03 -14.42
CA ASN A 70 -6.27 -11.27 -13.70
C ASN A 70 -6.69 -10.86 -12.28
N GLN A 71 -7.95 -10.43 -12.08
CA GLN A 71 -8.51 -10.11 -10.76
C GLN A 71 -8.59 -11.36 -9.87
N VAL A 72 -9.08 -12.47 -10.42
CA VAL A 72 -9.20 -13.76 -9.71
C VAL A 72 -7.82 -14.31 -9.36
N THR A 73 -6.86 -14.27 -10.28
CA THR A 73 -5.48 -14.73 -10.02
C THR A 73 -4.84 -13.92 -8.90
N LEU A 74 -4.87 -12.59 -8.99
CA LEU A 74 -4.33 -11.72 -7.93
C LEU A 74 -4.99 -12.01 -6.57
N ALA A 75 -6.32 -12.14 -6.54
CA ALA A 75 -7.04 -12.41 -5.30
C ALA A 75 -6.66 -13.76 -4.67
N ASN A 76 -6.44 -14.80 -5.47
CA ASN A 76 -5.94 -16.09 -4.98
C ASN A 76 -4.49 -16.01 -4.48
N GLU A 77 -3.62 -15.25 -5.17
CA GLU A 77 -2.23 -15.06 -4.75
C GLU A 77 -2.15 -14.29 -3.43
N LEU A 78 -2.95 -13.23 -3.25
CA LEU A 78 -3.06 -12.49 -1.99
C LEU A 78 -3.59 -13.39 -0.87
N ALA A 79 -4.56 -14.27 -1.16
CA ALA A 79 -5.06 -15.24 -0.20
C ALA A 79 -4.04 -16.30 0.20
N ALA A 80 -3.12 -16.67 -0.70
CA ALA A 80 -1.97 -17.51 -0.37
C ALA A 80 -0.95 -16.79 0.53
N LEU A 81 -0.94 -15.45 0.52
CA LEU A 81 -0.11 -14.59 1.36
C LEU A 81 -0.80 -14.17 2.68
N GLY A 82 -1.94 -14.80 3.02
CA GLY A 82 -2.60 -14.63 4.32
C GLY A 82 -3.64 -13.51 4.38
N PHE A 83 -3.92 -12.82 3.27
CA PHE A 83 -4.98 -11.82 3.18
C PHE A 83 -6.34 -12.46 2.89
N LYS A 84 -7.41 -11.93 3.48
CA LYS A 84 -8.76 -12.15 2.94
C LYS A 84 -8.96 -11.19 1.77
N VAL A 85 -9.60 -11.62 0.69
CA VAL A 85 -9.95 -10.74 -0.44
C VAL A 85 -11.46 -10.68 -0.62
N VAL A 86 -12.01 -9.47 -0.67
CA VAL A 86 -13.42 -9.17 -0.98
C VAL A 86 -13.46 -8.29 -2.22
N ALA A 87 -13.92 -8.80 -3.35
CA ALA A 87 -13.96 -8.07 -4.61
C ALA A 87 -15.41 -7.88 -5.09
N PRO A 88 -16.02 -6.69 -4.83
CA PRO A 88 -17.38 -6.41 -5.26
C PRO A 88 -17.50 -6.11 -6.77
N THR A 89 -18.69 -6.35 -7.31
CA THR A 89 -19.09 -5.78 -8.59
C THR A 89 -19.46 -4.31 -8.41
N MET A 90 -18.66 -3.41 -8.98
CA MET A 90 -18.88 -1.97 -8.92
C MET A 90 -19.98 -1.51 -9.88
N PRO A 91 -20.63 -0.36 -9.62
CA PRO A 91 -21.68 0.17 -10.49
C PRO A 91 -21.20 0.42 -11.92
N TRP A 92 -19.92 0.73 -12.10
CA TRP A 92 -19.28 0.92 -13.41
C TRP A 92 -18.86 -0.39 -14.11
N GLY A 93 -19.59 -1.47 -13.87
CA GLY A 93 -19.23 -2.82 -14.29
C GLY A 93 -19.92 -3.30 -15.58
N ARG A 94 -19.44 -4.44 -16.07
CA ARG A 94 -20.10 -5.20 -17.13
C ARG A 94 -21.34 -5.89 -16.57
N LYS A 95 -22.47 -5.78 -17.28
CA LYS A 95 -23.71 -6.48 -16.96
C LYS A 95 -23.94 -7.63 -17.95
N LEU A 96 -24.68 -8.64 -17.51
CA LEU A 96 -25.04 -9.79 -18.33
C LEU A 96 -26.55 -9.88 -18.54
N TYR A 97 -26.95 -10.53 -19.62
CA TYR A 97 -28.32 -11.01 -19.82
C TYR A 97 -28.30 -12.27 -20.67
N TYR A 98 -29.37 -13.07 -20.65
CA TYR A 98 -29.53 -14.20 -21.56
C TYR A 98 -30.62 -13.92 -22.59
N THR A 99 -30.43 -14.43 -23.80
CA THR A 99 -31.52 -14.61 -24.77
C THR A 99 -31.56 -16.07 -25.20
N LEU A 100 -32.70 -16.56 -25.66
CA LEU A 100 -32.74 -17.84 -26.37
C LEU A 100 -31.98 -17.74 -27.70
N ASN A 101 -31.33 -18.83 -28.12
CA ASN A 101 -30.86 -18.98 -29.49
C ASN A 101 -32.06 -19.00 -30.47
N ALA A 102 -31.77 -18.85 -31.77
CA ALA A 102 -32.80 -18.82 -32.80
C ALA A 102 -33.73 -20.05 -32.78
N GLU A 103 -33.20 -21.22 -32.39
CA GLU A 103 -33.93 -22.47 -32.30
C GLU A 103 -34.70 -22.66 -30.98
N ARG A 104 -34.59 -21.73 -30.01
CA ARG A 104 -35.19 -21.81 -28.66
C ARG A 104 -34.82 -23.07 -27.88
N THR A 105 -33.62 -23.60 -28.09
CA THR A 105 -33.10 -24.81 -27.45
C THR A 105 -31.95 -24.55 -26.47
N ALA A 106 -31.34 -23.36 -26.50
CA ALA A 106 -30.23 -22.98 -25.66
C ALA A 106 -30.28 -21.50 -25.28
N TRP A 107 -29.85 -21.18 -24.06
CA TRP A 107 -29.61 -19.81 -23.64
C TRP A 107 -28.25 -19.33 -24.12
N ILE A 108 -28.22 -18.16 -24.74
CA ILE A 108 -27.03 -17.44 -25.16
C ILE A 108 -26.79 -16.32 -24.15
N GLN A 109 -25.60 -16.32 -23.55
CA GLN A 109 -25.17 -15.24 -22.67
C GLN A 109 -24.71 -14.04 -23.50
N HIS A 110 -25.22 -12.87 -23.16
CA HIS A 110 -24.81 -11.59 -23.70
C HIS A 110 -24.27 -10.70 -22.59
N SER A 111 -23.60 -9.63 -23.00
CA SER A 111 -23.15 -8.61 -22.08
C SER A 111 -23.25 -7.22 -22.67
N TYR A 112 -23.46 -6.24 -21.81
CA TYR A 112 -23.48 -4.83 -22.15
C TYR A 112 -22.86 -4.03 -21.01
N PHE A 113 -22.47 -2.80 -21.31
CA PHE A 113 -21.93 -1.89 -20.30
C PHE A 113 -23.07 -0.99 -19.83
N ALA A 114 -23.51 -1.20 -18.60
CA ALA A 114 -24.51 -0.37 -17.97
C ALA A 114 -24.06 0.05 -16.58
N TRP A 115 -24.11 1.36 -16.35
CA TRP A 115 -23.70 1.93 -15.07
C TRP A 115 -24.95 2.25 -14.27
N ASP A 116 -25.08 1.58 -13.14
CA ASP A 116 -26.34 1.42 -12.42
C ASP A 116 -26.34 2.01 -11.01
N GLY A 117 -25.35 2.81 -10.68
CA GLY A 117 -25.26 3.54 -9.43
C GLY A 117 -24.27 4.69 -9.56
N ASP A 118 -24.58 5.79 -8.89
CA ASP A 118 -23.72 6.97 -8.86
C ASP A 118 -22.45 6.74 -8.02
N MET A 119 -21.49 7.67 -8.12
CA MET A 119 -20.20 7.56 -7.43
C MET A 119 -20.37 7.44 -5.91
N CYS A 120 -21.27 8.22 -5.31
CA CYS A 120 -21.47 8.23 -3.87
C CYS A 120 -22.13 6.94 -3.36
N GLN A 121 -23.09 6.39 -4.10
CA GLN A 121 -23.65 5.06 -3.85
C GLN A 121 -22.58 3.97 -3.94
N ALA A 122 -21.65 4.08 -4.90
CA ALA A 122 -20.52 3.17 -5.02
C ALA A 122 -19.61 3.23 -3.78
N MET A 123 -19.26 4.44 -3.33
CA MET A 123 -18.42 4.62 -2.15
C MET A 123 -19.14 4.14 -0.88
N ASN A 124 -20.43 4.46 -0.71
CA ASN A 124 -21.24 3.95 0.40
C ASN A 124 -21.31 2.42 0.44
N TYR A 125 -21.30 1.76 -0.73
CA TYR A 125 -21.23 0.30 -0.79
C TYR A 125 -19.87 -0.22 -0.30
N ILE A 126 -18.77 0.42 -0.69
CA ILE A 126 -17.43 0.08 -0.17
C ILE A 126 -17.36 0.29 1.34
N GLU A 127 -17.89 1.41 1.86
CA GLU A 127 -17.95 1.68 3.29
C GLU A 127 -18.69 0.60 4.07
N ALA A 128 -19.81 0.11 3.53
CA ALA A 128 -20.55 -0.98 4.15
C ALA A 128 -19.72 -2.27 4.23
N LEU A 129 -18.89 -2.55 3.23
CA LEU A 129 -17.97 -3.69 3.25
C LEU A 129 -16.80 -3.46 4.23
N VAL A 130 -16.22 -2.27 4.26
CA VAL A 130 -15.18 -1.88 5.23
C VAL A 130 -15.71 -2.07 6.66
N ALA A 131 -16.90 -1.54 6.95
CA ALA A 131 -17.54 -1.66 8.26
C ALA A 131 -17.81 -3.12 8.65
N GLN A 132 -18.22 -3.99 7.71
CA GLN A 132 -18.43 -5.41 7.97
C GLN A 132 -17.14 -6.13 8.39
N GLU A 133 -16.03 -5.85 7.70
CA GLU A 133 -14.73 -6.48 7.99
C GLU A 133 -14.14 -5.97 9.31
N ARG A 134 -14.28 -4.67 9.61
CA ARG A 134 -13.87 -4.11 10.91
C ARG A 134 -14.68 -4.64 12.07
N ALA A 135 -15.99 -4.87 11.88
CA ALA A 135 -16.86 -5.41 12.93
C ALA A 135 -16.44 -6.82 13.38
N ILE A 136 -15.70 -7.56 12.55
CA ILE A 136 -15.10 -8.86 12.89
C ILE A 136 -13.61 -8.76 13.26
N GLY A 137 -13.12 -7.54 13.53
CA GLY A 137 -11.76 -7.29 14.05
C GLY A 137 -10.66 -7.18 12.99
N ARG A 138 -11.00 -7.10 11.71
CA ARG A 138 -10.01 -7.06 10.63
C ARG A 138 -9.59 -5.63 10.28
N ARG A 139 -8.31 -5.46 9.93
CA ARG A 139 -7.81 -4.24 9.25
C ARG A 139 -8.18 -4.32 7.77
N VAL A 140 -8.44 -3.18 7.13
CA VAL A 140 -8.90 -3.15 5.74
C VAL A 140 -7.95 -2.37 4.85
N LEU A 141 -7.34 -3.01 3.86
CA LEU A 141 -6.67 -2.34 2.76
C LEU A 141 -7.67 -2.16 1.63
N LEU A 142 -7.82 -0.94 1.11
CA LEU A 142 -8.69 -0.68 -0.02
C LEU A 142 -7.87 -0.62 -1.30
N MET A 143 -8.11 -1.58 -2.19
CA MET A 143 -7.42 -1.72 -3.45
C MET A 143 -8.33 -1.40 -4.64
N GLY A 144 -7.77 -0.81 -5.69
CA GLY A 144 -8.49 -0.69 -6.95
C GLY A 144 -7.58 -0.73 -8.17
N HIS A 145 -8.10 -1.32 -9.25
CA HIS A 145 -7.46 -1.33 -10.57
C HIS A 145 -8.09 -0.30 -11.50
N SER A 146 -7.28 0.44 -12.27
CA SER A 146 -7.76 1.38 -13.28
C SER A 146 -8.75 2.38 -12.68
N MET A 147 -9.99 2.45 -13.17
CA MET A 147 -10.99 3.32 -12.57
C MET A 147 -11.27 2.98 -11.09
N GLY A 148 -11.18 1.71 -10.68
CA GLY A 148 -11.24 1.33 -9.28
C GLY A 148 -10.09 1.95 -8.47
N GLY A 149 -8.88 2.02 -9.03
CA GLY A 149 -7.71 2.62 -8.35
C GLY A 149 -7.89 4.11 -8.08
N ARG A 150 -8.47 4.84 -9.03
CA ARG A 150 -8.90 6.22 -8.78
C ARG A 150 -9.90 6.31 -7.64
N HIS A 151 -10.87 5.40 -7.60
CA HIS A 151 -11.92 5.46 -6.57
C HIS A 151 -11.42 5.00 -5.19
N ALA A 152 -10.34 4.23 -5.11
CA ALA A 152 -9.64 4.01 -3.84
C ALA A 152 -9.07 5.32 -3.27
N LEU A 153 -8.43 6.14 -4.12
CA LEU A 153 -7.94 7.48 -3.72
C LEU A 153 -9.10 8.40 -3.33
N ILE A 154 -10.18 8.40 -4.11
CA ILE A 154 -11.38 9.20 -3.79
C ILE A 154 -11.94 8.76 -2.44
N TYR A 155 -12.03 7.46 -2.18
CA TYR A 155 -12.51 6.96 -0.89
C TYR A 155 -11.68 7.51 0.27
N GLY A 156 -10.33 7.42 0.21
CA GLY A 156 -9.46 7.99 1.26
C GLY A 156 -9.67 9.51 1.43
N HIS A 157 -9.81 10.24 0.32
CA HIS A 157 -10.11 11.68 0.39
C HIS A 157 -11.47 12.01 1.02
N LEU A 158 -12.53 11.24 0.71
CA LEU A 158 -13.87 11.47 1.22
C LEU A 158 -14.07 10.93 2.65
N ASN A 159 -13.21 10.00 3.06
CA ASN A 159 -13.26 9.33 4.34
C ASN A 159 -12.04 9.68 5.21
N THR A 160 -12.15 10.77 5.96
CA THR A 160 -11.06 11.33 6.77
C THR A 160 -10.92 10.64 8.15
N GLY A 161 -11.14 9.33 8.24
CA GLY A 161 -11.12 8.55 9.49
C GLY A 161 -10.27 7.28 9.38
N ASP A 162 -9.86 6.71 10.52
CA ASP A 162 -9.02 5.49 10.62
C ASP A 162 -9.78 4.19 10.22
N ASP A 163 -10.62 4.27 9.19
CA ASP A 163 -11.49 3.18 8.78
C ASP A 163 -10.77 2.16 7.90
N ILE A 164 -9.69 2.58 7.23
CA ILE A 164 -8.84 1.71 6.44
C ILE A 164 -7.38 1.81 6.88
N ALA A 165 -6.66 0.73 6.65
CA ALA A 165 -5.24 0.57 6.90
C ALA A 165 -4.38 1.32 5.86
N GLY A 166 -4.85 1.39 4.62
CA GLY A 166 -4.07 1.94 3.53
C GLY A 166 -4.75 1.72 2.18
N LEU A 167 -4.20 2.37 1.16
CA LEU A 167 -4.72 2.38 -0.19
C LEU A 167 -3.75 1.70 -1.15
N ILE A 168 -4.27 0.85 -2.03
CA ILE A 168 -3.49 0.24 -3.11
C ILE A 168 -4.12 0.65 -4.44
N THR A 169 -3.36 1.36 -5.26
CA THR A 169 -3.83 1.82 -6.57
C THR A 169 -3.04 1.15 -7.68
N SER A 170 -3.67 0.21 -8.37
CA SER A 170 -3.11 -0.46 -9.54
C SER A 170 -3.51 0.28 -10.81
N ALA A 171 -2.51 0.80 -11.52
CA ALA A 171 -2.66 1.52 -12.78
C ALA A 171 -3.85 2.50 -12.80
N PRO A 172 -3.98 3.42 -11.82
CA PRO A 172 -5.21 4.17 -11.60
C PRO A 172 -5.57 5.05 -12.80
N GLY A 173 -6.75 4.81 -13.37
CA GLY A 173 -7.23 5.42 -14.59
C GLY A 173 -8.39 6.39 -14.36
N SER A 174 -8.80 7.09 -15.42
CA SER A 174 -9.87 8.10 -15.37
C SER A 174 -9.58 9.25 -14.40
N LEU A 175 -8.30 9.61 -14.21
CA LEU A 175 -7.81 10.69 -13.33
C LEU A 175 -8.20 12.08 -13.87
N ILE A 176 -9.51 12.37 -13.89
CA ILE A 176 -10.06 13.65 -14.34
C ILE A 176 -9.93 14.72 -13.24
N PRO A 177 -9.79 16.01 -13.63
CA PRO A 177 -9.75 16.53 -14.99
C PRO A 177 -8.40 16.36 -15.72
N LEU A 178 -7.34 15.91 -15.04
CA LEU A 178 -5.98 15.84 -15.61
C LEU A 178 -5.88 14.95 -16.85
N ALA A 179 -6.69 13.90 -16.94
CA ALA A 179 -6.83 13.04 -18.11
C ALA A 179 -7.52 13.76 -19.30
N ARG A 180 -6.85 14.75 -19.90
CA ARG A 180 -7.41 15.64 -20.95
C ARG A 180 -8.06 14.89 -22.11
N ARG A 181 -7.43 13.81 -22.60
CA ARG A 181 -8.01 12.99 -23.67
C ARG A 181 -9.39 12.44 -23.29
N ALA A 182 -9.56 11.97 -22.05
CA ALA A 182 -10.85 11.50 -21.58
C ALA A 182 -11.87 12.65 -21.51
N MET A 183 -11.45 13.83 -21.05
CA MET A 183 -12.30 15.03 -20.98
C MET A 183 -12.77 15.49 -22.36
N ASP A 184 -11.88 15.46 -23.36
CA ASP A 184 -12.14 15.89 -24.72
C ASP A 184 -13.04 14.90 -25.46
N GLU A 185 -12.69 13.61 -25.43
CA GLU A 185 -13.44 12.57 -26.16
C GLU A 185 -14.84 12.34 -25.57
N THR A 186 -15.06 12.66 -24.29
CA THR A 186 -16.38 12.55 -23.64
C THR A 186 -17.17 13.86 -23.61
N ALA A 187 -16.61 14.99 -24.08
CA ALA A 187 -17.23 16.32 -23.97
C ALA A 187 -18.67 16.37 -24.53
N ALA A 188 -18.90 15.74 -25.67
CA ALA A 188 -20.25 15.69 -26.28
C ALA A 188 -21.25 14.90 -25.42
N SER A 189 -20.81 13.81 -24.77
CA SER A 189 -21.66 13.01 -23.88
C SER A 189 -21.92 13.73 -22.56
N ARG A 190 -20.93 14.44 -22.00
CA ARG A 190 -21.10 15.30 -20.82
C ARG A 190 -22.08 16.44 -21.09
N GLN A 191 -21.96 17.13 -22.22
CA GLN A 191 -22.91 18.17 -22.61
C GLN A 191 -24.33 17.61 -22.80
N LYS A 192 -24.46 16.44 -23.44
CA LYS A 192 -25.76 15.76 -23.58
C LYS A 192 -26.37 15.44 -22.22
N ALA A 193 -25.60 14.86 -21.31
CA ALA A 193 -26.05 14.54 -19.96
C ALA A 193 -26.48 15.80 -19.20
N ALA A 194 -25.67 16.85 -19.19
CA ALA A 194 -26.01 18.12 -18.56
C ALA A 194 -27.33 18.70 -19.09
N ASN A 195 -27.53 18.65 -20.42
CA ASN A 195 -28.78 19.10 -21.04
C ASN A 195 -30.00 18.27 -20.61
N LEU A 196 -29.83 16.95 -20.44
CA LEU A 196 -30.90 16.06 -19.94
C LEU A 196 -31.25 16.38 -18.49
N VAL A 197 -30.26 16.62 -17.63
CA VAL A 197 -30.48 17.05 -16.23
C VAL A 197 -31.23 18.37 -16.18
N LEU A 198 -30.78 19.38 -16.93
CA LEU A 198 -31.44 20.69 -17.00
C LEU A 198 -32.88 20.61 -17.53
N ALA A 199 -33.17 19.65 -18.40
CA ALA A 199 -34.51 19.41 -18.92
C ALA A 199 -35.42 18.58 -17.98
N GLY A 200 -34.93 18.15 -16.81
CA GLY A 200 -35.68 17.30 -15.87
C GLY A 200 -35.72 15.81 -16.28
N HIS A 201 -34.83 15.38 -17.17
CA HIS A 201 -34.70 14.00 -17.65
C HIS A 201 -33.44 13.31 -17.10
N GLY A 202 -32.92 13.80 -15.97
CA GLY A 202 -31.69 13.32 -15.34
C GLY A 202 -31.69 11.81 -15.03
N ASP A 203 -32.84 11.26 -14.66
CA ASP A 203 -33.02 9.84 -14.28
C ASP A 203 -33.51 8.94 -15.43
N THR A 204 -33.64 9.49 -16.65
CA THR A 204 -34.04 8.69 -17.82
C THR A 204 -32.83 7.96 -18.40
N LEU A 205 -32.98 6.68 -18.73
CA LEU A 205 -31.93 5.92 -19.41
C LEU A 205 -31.60 6.51 -20.77
N ASP A 206 -30.30 6.57 -21.03
CA ASP A 206 -29.76 6.91 -22.33
C ASP A 206 -28.38 6.26 -22.51
N THR A 207 -27.76 6.50 -23.66
CA THR A 207 -26.42 6.08 -24.02
C THR A 207 -25.45 7.25 -24.02
N PHE A 208 -24.25 7.00 -23.51
CA PHE A 208 -23.16 7.95 -23.42
C PHE A 208 -21.84 7.30 -23.82
N GLN A 209 -20.87 8.10 -24.24
CA GLN A 209 -19.51 7.66 -24.54
C GLN A 209 -18.62 7.77 -23.30
N THR A 210 -17.77 6.79 -23.07
CA THR A 210 -16.67 6.82 -22.09
C THR A 210 -15.38 6.37 -22.77
N LEU A 211 -14.24 6.95 -22.37
CA LEU A 211 -12.93 6.51 -22.82
C LEU A 211 -12.39 5.37 -21.95
N ASN A 212 -11.98 4.26 -22.56
CA ASN A 212 -11.22 3.17 -21.94
C ASN A 212 -9.87 3.00 -22.64
N THR A 213 -8.95 2.17 -22.13
CA THR A 213 -7.59 2.00 -22.70
C THR A 213 -7.59 1.50 -24.16
N GLY A 214 -8.67 0.88 -24.62
CA GLY A 214 -8.90 0.48 -26.02
C GLY A 214 -9.65 1.50 -26.90
N GLY A 215 -10.03 2.67 -26.38
CA GLY A 215 -10.78 3.71 -27.10
C GLY A 215 -12.16 4.01 -26.52
N LEU A 216 -12.99 4.73 -27.29
CA LEU A 216 -14.36 5.07 -26.90
C LEU A 216 -15.24 3.82 -26.81
N GLN A 217 -16.02 3.75 -25.73
CA GLN A 217 -17.01 2.73 -25.48
C GLN A 217 -18.35 3.39 -25.18
N THR A 218 -19.43 2.77 -25.68
CA THR A 218 -20.79 3.20 -25.35
C THR A 218 -21.26 2.50 -24.09
N ILE A 219 -21.78 3.27 -23.13
CA ILE A 219 -22.40 2.79 -21.91
C ILE A 219 -23.86 3.24 -21.85
N THR A 220 -24.69 2.43 -21.22
CA THR A 220 -26.09 2.75 -20.92
C THR A 220 -26.21 3.17 -19.46
N THR A 221 -26.74 4.36 -19.19
CA THR A 221 -26.93 4.86 -17.82
C THR A 221 -27.87 6.07 -17.83
N THR A 222 -28.14 6.67 -16.67
CA THR A 222 -28.85 7.96 -16.58
C THR A 222 -27.86 9.11 -16.68
N ALA A 223 -28.35 10.31 -17.02
CA ALA A 223 -27.51 11.49 -17.05
C ALA A 223 -26.97 11.86 -15.66
N ASN A 224 -27.78 11.69 -14.61
CA ASN A 224 -27.37 11.90 -13.21
C ASN A 224 -26.20 10.99 -12.83
N ILE A 225 -26.29 9.68 -13.12
CA ILE A 225 -25.19 8.73 -12.85
C ILE A 225 -23.98 9.03 -13.75
N TYR A 226 -24.18 9.33 -15.03
CA TYR A 226 -23.08 9.57 -15.96
C TYR A 226 -22.17 10.71 -15.49
N LEU A 227 -22.77 11.83 -15.07
CA LEU A 227 -22.05 13.04 -14.67
C LEU A 227 -21.22 12.82 -13.40
N THR A 228 -21.68 12.01 -12.43
CA THR A 228 -20.93 11.75 -11.19
C THR A 228 -19.53 11.16 -11.41
N TYR A 229 -19.31 10.49 -12.55
CA TYR A 229 -18.03 9.86 -12.87
C TYR A 229 -17.18 10.64 -13.88
N HIS A 230 -17.80 11.50 -14.68
CA HIS A 230 -17.19 12.11 -15.86
C HIS A 230 -17.06 13.62 -15.77
N ASP A 231 -17.84 14.27 -14.91
CA ASP A 231 -17.78 15.71 -14.73
C ASP A 231 -17.19 16.06 -13.36
N PRO A 232 -16.04 16.75 -13.31
CA PRO A 232 -15.48 17.25 -12.06
C PRO A 232 -15.98 18.65 -11.71
N ASP A 233 -16.82 19.27 -12.55
CA ASP A 233 -17.41 20.57 -12.27
C ASP A 233 -18.47 20.45 -11.15
N PRO A 234 -18.24 21.06 -9.96
CA PRO A 234 -19.19 20.97 -8.85
C PRO A 234 -20.56 21.56 -9.18
N ASP A 235 -20.66 22.44 -10.18
CA ASP A 235 -21.92 23.09 -10.58
C ASP A 235 -22.72 22.24 -11.59
N ALA A 236 -22.18 21.14 -12.11
CA ALA A 236 -22.83 20.34 -13.16
C ALA A 236 -24.03 19.47 -12.67
N LEU A 237 -24.20 19.32 -11.36
CA LEU A 237 -25.30 18.60 -10.69
C LEU A 237 -25.68 19.38 -9.42
N PRO A 238 -26.98 19.50 -9.10
CA PRO A 238 -27.46 20.36 -8.01
C PRO A 238 -27.11 19.87 -6.59
N ASP A 239 -26.66 18.63 -6.45
CA ASP A 239 -26.50 17.91 -5.18
C ASP A 239 -25.02 17.65 -4.82
N GLY A 240 -24.07 18.11 -5.64
CA GLY A 240 -22.65 17.99 -5.36
C GLY A 240 -22.07 16.57 -5.48
N GLN A 241 -22.81 15.61 -6.04
CA GLN A 241 -22.39 14.20 -6.16
C GLN A 241 -21.38 13.94 -7.27
N HIS A 242 -20.44 14.87 -7.49
CA HIS A 242 -19.48 14.80 -8.58
C HIS A 242 -18.20 14.08 -8.21
N SER A 243 -17.54 13.62 -9.26
CA SER A 243 -16.16 13.20 -9.23
C SER A 243 -15.27 14.34 -8.74
N PRO A 244 -14.56 14.22 -7.60
CA PRO A 244 -13.67 15.28 -7.17
C PRO A 244 -12.50 15.45 -8.15
N ASP A 245 -11.95 16.67 -8.21
CA ASP A 245 -10.71 16.93 -8.94
C ASP A 245 -9.60 16.06 -8.36
N ILE A 246 -9.02 15.20 -9.20
CA ILE A 246 -8.00 14.26 -8.75
C ILE A 246 -6.78 14.95 -8.13
N SER A 247 -6.45 16.19 -8.53
CA SER A 247 -5.35 16.95 -7.93
C SER A 247 -5.66 17.30 -6.48
N ASN A 248 -6.92 17.63 -6.18
CA ASN A 248 -7.37 17.88 -4.83
C ASN A 248 -7.41 16.59 -4.01
N VAL A 249 -7.86 15.48 -4.62
CA VAL A 249 -7.82 14.16 -3.97
C VAL A 249 -6.41 13.80 -3.54
N LEU A 250 -5.44 13.84 -4.46
CA LEU A 250 -4.04 13.45 -4.18
C LEU A 250 -3.41 14.28 -3.06
N ALA A 251 -3.73 15.58 -2.99
CA ALA A 251 -3.19 16.47 -1.96
C ALA A 251 -3.80 16.26 -0.56
N ASN A 252 -4.88 15.49 -0.44
CA ASN A 252 -5.67 15.36 0.79
C ASN A 252 -5.95 13.90 1.19
N VAL A 253 -5.24 12.93 0.60
CA VAL A 253 -5.22 11.53 1.08
C VAL A 253 -4.17 11.43 2.18
N ALA A 254 -4.57 10.99 3.37
CA ALA A 254 -3.68 10.86 4.53
C ALA A 254 -3.17 9.43 4.73
N GLU A 255 -3.93 8.46 4.25
CA GLU A 255 -3.62 7.04 4.33
C GLU A 255 -2.36 6.70 3.52
N PRO A 256 -1.58 5.70 3.94
CA PRO A 256 -0.44 5.26 3.16
C PRO A 256 -0.90 4.67 1.83
N VAL A 257 -0.25 5.08 0.73
CA VAL A 257 -0.61 4.69 -0.64
C VAL A 257 0.49 3.87 -1.31
N LEU A 258 0.15 2.66 -1.72
CA LEU A 258 0.94 1.88 -2.69
C LEU A 258 0.41 2.12 -4.11
N TRP A 259 1.22 2.77 -4.94
CA TRP A 259 0.91 3.00 -6.34
C TRP A 259 1.68 2.03 -7.23
N LEU A 260 0.96 1.14 -7.91
CA LEU A 260 1.51 0.14 -8.82
C LEU A 260 1.19 0.49 -10.26
N VAL A 261 2.15 0.31 -11.17
CA VAL A 261 1.91 0.49 -12.61
C VAL A 261 2.77 -0.45 -13.44
N GLY A 262 2.24 -0.91 -14.57
CA GLY A 262 2.97 -1.71 -15.54
C GLY A 262 4.03 -0.89 -16.29
N VAL A 263 5.19 -1.48 -16.54
CA VAL A 263 6.28 -0.88 -17.33
C VAL A 263 5.81 -0.49 -18.74
N ASP A 264 4.90 -1.28 -19.32
CA ASP A 264 4.34 -1.09 -20.66
C ASP A 264 2.95 -0.42 -20.64
N ASP A 265 2.49 0.07 -19.47
CA ASP A 265 1.22 0.79 -19.37
C ASP A 265 1.36 2.21 -19.97
N ALA A 266 0.49 2.53 -20.93
CA ALA A 266 0.41 3.85 -21.55
C ALA A 266 0.12 4.99 -20.55
N LEU A 267 -0.52 4.69 -19.41
CA LEU A 267 -0.79 5.68 -18.37
C LEU A 267 0.45 6.02 -17.53
N ARG A 268 1.48 5.17 -17.52
CA ARG A 268 2.73 5.43 -16.77
C ARG A 268 3.37 6.75 -17.16
N VAL A 269 3.52 7.00 -18.46
CA VAL A 269 4.09 8.26 -18.99
C VAL A 269 3.26 9.45 -18.54
N PHE A 270 1.93 9.32 -18.47
CA PHE A 270 1.06 10.37 -17.96
C PHE A 270 1.29 10.63 -16.46
N TYR A 271 1.49 9.60 -15.63
CA TYR A 271 1.76 9.77 -14.20
C TYR A 271 3.09 10.50 -13.96
N GLU A 272 4.16 10.03 -14.61
CA GLU A 272 5.51 10.56 -14.43
C GLU A 272 5.65 11.98 -14.98
N SER A 273 5.05 12.28 -16.14
CA SER A 273 5.11 13.62 -16.75
C SER A 273 4.30 14.68 -16.00
N ASN A 274 3.35 14.28 -15.16
CA ASN A 274 2.53 15.19 -14.34
C ASN A 274 2.88 15.13 -12.86
N ASP A 275 3.93 14.38 -12.49
CA ASP A 275 4.35 14.09 -11.13
C ASP A 275 3.17 13.77 -10.21
N LEU A 276 2.31 12.85 -10.65
CA LEU A 276 1.06 12.59 -9.92
C LEU A 276 1.32 11.92 -8.57
N PHE A 277 2.29 11.02 -8.51
CA PHE A 277 2.66 10.38 -7.25
C PHE A 277 3.29 11.38 -6.27
N GLY A 278 4.14 12.31 -6.74
CA GLY A 278 4.73 13.35 -5.89
C GLY A 278 3.72 14.32 -5.26
N LYS A 279 2.46 14.31 -5.71
CA LYS A 279 1.37 15.07 -5.10
C LYS A 279 0.77 14.39 -3.86
N LEU A 280 1.07 13.12 -3.63
CA LEU A 280 0.72 12.43 -2.39
C LEU A 280 1.71 12.87 -1.31
N THR A 281 1.27 13.76 -0.42
CA THR A 281 2.09 14.32 0.65
C THR A 281 1.64 13.84 2.01
N GLY A 282 2.57 13.68 2.96
CA GLY A 282 2.23 13.48 4.37
C GLY A 282 2.20 12.05 4.87
N ASN A 283 2.76 11.09 4.11
CA ASN A 283 2.94 9.72 4.59
C ASN A 283 4.21 9.08 4.01
N ASP A 284 5.18 8.77 4.87
CA ASP A 284 6.47 8.18 4.47
C ASP A 284 6.35 6.71 4.02
N SER A 285 5.19 6.08 4.27
CA SER A 285 4.87 4.77 3.74
C SER A 285 4.27 4.82 2.32
N ASN A 286 4.12 6.01 1.72
CA ASN A 286 3.75 6.11 0.31
C ASN A 286 4.84 5.49 -0.57
N LEU A 287 4.45 4.61 -1.49
CA LEU A 287 5.39 3.89 -2.35
C LEU A 287 4.89 3.80 -3.79
N TYR A 288 5.73 4.18 -4.75
CA TYR A 288 5.49 4.02 -6.18
C TYR A 288 6.36 2.91 -6.73
N GLN A 289 5.75 1.93 -7.41
CA GLN A 289 6.48 0.82 -8.02
C GLN A 289 6.04 0.58 -9.46
N VAL A 290 7.04 0.36 -10.30
CA VAL A 290 6.87 -0.05 -11.68
C VAL A 290 7.14 -1.55 -11.78
N LEU A 291 6.18 -2.30 -12.29
CA LEU A 291 6.21 -3.75 -12.36
C LEU A 291 6.18 -4.22 -13.83
N PRO A 292 6.60 -5.46 -14.13
CA PRO A 292 6.39 -6.04 -15.46
C PRO A 292 4.90 -6.07 -15.84
N GLY A 293 4.61 -5.78 -17.11
CA GLY A 293 3.26 -5.86 -17.67
C GLY A 293 2.73 -4.53 -18.21
N ASP A 294 1.59 -4.63 -18.88
CA ASP A 294 0.76 -3.53 -19.38
C ASP A 294 -0.39 -3.20 -18.41
N HIS A 295 -1.34 -2.36 -18.85
CA HIS A 295 -2.48 -1.92 -18.05
C HIS A 295 -3.32 -3.04 -17.42
N LEU A 296 -3.36 -4.24 -18.01
CA LEU A 296 -4.17 -5.37 -17.52
C LEU A 296 -3.32 -6.47 -16.91
N SER A 297 -2.15 -6.73 -17.48
CA SER A 297 -1.24 -7.79 -17.06
C SER A 297 -0.38 -7.43 -15.86
N VAL A 298 -0.27 -6.15 -15.50
CA VAL A 298 0.41 -5.71 -14.27
C VAL A 298 -0.14 -6.44 -13.04
N LEU A 299 -1.46 -6.67 -12.97
CA LEU A 299 -2.15 -7.35 -11.86
C LEU A 299 -1.59 -8.74 -11.54
N PHE A 300 -0.99 -9.44 -12.52
CA PHE A 300 -0.34 -10.75 -12.29
C PHE A 300 1.00 -10.66 -11.53
N ASN A 301 1.50 -9.44 -11.29
CA ASN A 301 2.80 -9.20 -10.65
C ASN A 301 2.68 -8.37 -9.36
N GLU A 302 1.47 -8.15 -8.84
CA GLU A 302 1.24 -7.22 -7.73
C GLU A 302 1.23 -7.88 -6.35
N SER A 303 0.94 -9.18 -6.26
CA SER A 303 0.76 -9.89 -4.98
C SER A 303 1.98 -9.78 -4.05
N ALA A 304 3.18 -10.02 -4.58
CA ALA A 304 4.43 -9.92 -3.82
C ALA A 304 4.74 -8.48 -3.37
N PRO A 305 4.73 -7.45 -4.24
CA PRO A 305 4.96 -6.08 -3.79
C PRO A 305 3.91 -5.55 -2.80
N ILE A 306 2.63 -5.94 -2.96
CA ILE A 306 1.58 -5.62 -1.98
C ILE A 306 1.93 -6.20 -0.61
N HIS A 307 2.31 -7.48 -0.56
CA HIS A 307 2.70 -8.12 0.68
C HIS A 307 3.95 -7.50 1.31
N GLN A 308 4.96 -7.15 0.50
CA GLN A 308 6.18 -6.48 0.99
C GLN A 308 5.88 -5.10 1.58
N TRP A 309 5.10 -4.28 0.87
CA TRP A 309 4.71 -2.96 1.33
C TRP A 309 3.86 -3.04 2.60
N PHE A 310 2.86 -3.93 2.62
CA PHE A 310 2.06 -4.15 3.82
C PHE A 310 2.92 -4.65 4.97
N THR A 311 3.84 -5.59 4.77
CA THR A 311 4.70 -6.11 5.84
C THR A 311 5.52 -4.98 6.45
N ARG A 312 6.23 -4.19 5.62
CA ARG A 312 7.02 -3.02 6.07
C ARG A 312 6.20 -2.04 6.91
N TRP A 313 4.94 -1.80 6.52
CA TRP A 313 4.06 -0.86 7.21
C TRP A 313 3.33 -1.48 8.42
N SER A 314 3.05 -2.78 8.39
CA SER A 314 2.31 -3.52 9.43
C SER A 314 3.18 -3.94 10.62
N THR A 315 4.51 -3.93 10.45
CA THR A 315 5.50 -4.10 11.52
C THR A 315 5.84 -2.80 12.24
N ILE A 316 5.29 -1.64 11.80
CA ILE A 316 5.37 -0.38 12.54
C ILE A 316 4.52 -0.52 13.80
N ASN A 317 5.17 -0.87 14.90
CA ASN A 317 4.72 -0.45 16.21
C ASN A 317 4.84 1.09 16.22
N PRO A 318 3.81 1.89 16.57
CA PRO A 318 3.97 3.34 16.70
C PRO A 318 5.01 3.77 17.76
N ALA A 319 5.65 2.80 18.42
CA ALA A 319 6.80 2.94 19.30
C ALA A 319 8.07 2.26 18.74
N ASP A 320 8.20 2.02 17.43
CA ASP A 320 9.42 1.58 16.72
C ASP A 320 9.40 2.30 15.36
N ARG A 321 9.98 3.50 15.34
CA ARG A 321 9.75 4.51 14.30
C ARG A 321 10.63 4.31 13.07
N ASP A 322 11.78 3.69 13.21
CA ASP A 322 12.66 3.35 12.09
C ASP A 322 12.52 1.90 11.60
N ALA A 323 11.75 1.08 12.34
CA ALA A 323 11.39 -0.30 12.03
C ALA A 323 12.59 -1.26 11.99
N ASP A 324 13.56 -1.04 12.88
CA ASP A 324 14.73 -1.90 13.04
C ASP A 324 14.48 -3.13 13.93
N GLY A 325 13.33 -3.18 14.61
CA GLY A 325 12.91 -4.24 15.51
C GLY A 325 13.09 -3.94 17.00
N THR A 326 13.63 -2.77 17.34
CA THR A 326 13.78 -2.23 18.69
C THR A 326 12.75 -1.13 18.90
N ALA A 327 12.10 -1.09 20.07
CA ALA A 327 11.13 -0.04 20.33
C ALA A 327 11.85 1.29 20.67
N ASP A 328 11.35 2.45 20.21
CA ASP A 328 11.79 3.83 20.51
C ASP A 328 12.14 4.08 22.00
N VAL A 329 11.50 3.34 22.92
CA VAL A 329 11.74 3.47 24.37
C VAL A 329 13.00 2.76 24.85
N ASP A 330 13.46 1.78 24.08
CA ASP A 330 14.62 0.92 24.32
C ASP A 330 15.70 1.11 23.23
N ASP A 331 15.50 2.05 22.30
CA ASP A 331 16.34 2.31 21.14
C ASP A 331 17.09 3.64 21.30
N ALA A 332 18.42 3.59 21.21
CA ALA A 332 19.28 4.76 21.27
C ALA A 332 19.23 5.62 20.00
N PHE A 333 18.83 5.03 18.86
CA PHE A 333 18.77 5.67 17.55
C PHE A 333 17.38 5.53 16.91
N PRO A 334 16.31 6.05 17.53
CA PRO A 334 14.90 5.80 17.17
C PRO A 334 14.45 6.33 15.79
N ASP A 335 15.37 6.88 14.98
CA ASP A 335 15.10 7.37 13.64
C ASP A 335 16.11 6.79 12.61
N ASN A 336 16.94 5.81 12.99
CA ASN A 336 18.02 5.28 12.15
C ASN A 336 18.17 3.75 12.28
N PRO A 337 17.67 2.98 11.30
CA PRO A 337 17.50 1.53 11.47
C PRO A 337 18.82 0.74 11.41
N ALA A 338 19.94 1.44 11.33
CA ALA A 338 21.26 0.87 11.24
C ALA A 338 21.77 0.31 12.58
N ALA A 339 21.36 0.88 13.71
CA ALA A 339 21.83 0.48 15.04
C ALA A 339 20.79 0.84 16.12
N ALA A 340 20.82 0.16 17.27
CA ALA A 340 19.86 0.38 18.37
C ALA A 340 20.50 0.58 19.76
N THR A 341 21.76 0.18 19.95
CA THR A 341 22.43 0.18 21.26
C THR A 341 23.52 1.25 21.32
N ASP A 342 23.58 1.99 22.43
CA ASP A 342 24.56 3.02 22.79
C ASP A 342 24.75 2.96 24.31
N THR A 343 25.75 2.22 24.77
CA THR A 343 25.92 1.85 26.18
C THR A 343 26.31 3.05 27.06
N ASP A 344 27.12 3.97 26.54
CA ASP A 344 27.62 5.15 27.26
C ASP A 344 26.83 6.45 26.98
N GLY A 345 26.00 6.44 25.94
CA GLY A 345 25.14 7.55 25.54
C GLY A 345 25.87 8.67 24.78
N ASP A 346 27.01 8.38 24.14
CA ASP A 346 27.79 9.39 23.41
C ASP A 346 27.29 9.66 21.98
N GLY A 347 26.33 8.84 21.51
CA GLY A 347 25.72 8.91 20.19
C GLY A 347 26.45 8.11 19.12
N GLN A 348 27.41 7.25 19.49
CA GLN A 348 28.01 6.23 18.65
C GLN A 348 27.42 4.86 19.01
N PRO A 349 27.05 4.02 18.03
CA PRO A 349 26.47 2.72 18.33
C PRO A 349 27.51 1.67 18.72
N ASP A 350 27.17 0.84 19.72
CA ASP A 350 27.96 -0.34 20.09
C ASP A 350 28.10 -1.35 18.92
N ALA A 351 27.03 -1.47 18.13
CA ALA A 351 26.93 -2.48 17.08
C ALA A 351 25.92 -2.10 16.00
N TRP A 352 26.15 -2.60 14.79
CA TRP A 352 25.15 -2.56 13.71
C TRP A 352 24.05 -3.60 13.92
N ASN A 353 22.83 -3.23 13.58
CA ASN A 353 21.67 -4.12 13.59
C ASN A 353 21.81 -5.27 12.60
N THR A 354 21.13 -6.38 12.91
CA THR A 354 21.12 -7.57 12.05
C THR A 354 20.48 -7.23 10.71
N GLY A 355 21.26 -7.34 9.63
CA GLY A 355 20.80 -7.02 8.27
C GLY A 355 21.27 -5.67 7.73
N CYS A 356 21.89 -4.83 8.55
CA CYS A 356 22.55 -3.61 8.09
C CYS A 356 23.91 -3.93 7.44
N ALA A 357 23.90 -4.20 6.13
CA ALA A 357 25.09 -4.44 5.31
C ALA A 357 25.79 -3.13 4.87
N GLU A 358 26.86 -3.22 4.07
CA GLU A 358 27.71 -2.07 3.66
C GLU A 358 26.93 -0.83 3.20
N ASP A 359 25.90 -0.99 2.36
CA ASP A 359 25.10 0.14 1.87
C ASP A 359 24.29 0.83 2.99
N CYS A 360 23.77 0.04 3.94
CA CYS A 360 23.08 0.55 5.13
C CYS A 360 24.05 1.28 6.04
N GLN A 361 25.21 0.69 6.34
CA GLN A 361 26.24 1.28 7.18
C GLN A 361 26.74 2.60 6.60
N ALA A 362 27.05 2.62 5.30
CA ALA A 362 27.50 3.83 4.61
C ALA A 362 26.42 4.92 4.50
N GLY A 363 25.15 4.54 4.41
CA GLY A 363 24.02 5.45 4.33
C GLY A 363 23.51 5.97 5.69
N SER A 364 23.89 5.33 6.79
CA SER A 364 23.39 5.62 8.14
C SER A 364 23.89 6.96 8.70
N GLY A 365 25.08 7.41 8.30
CA GLY A 365 25.75 8.57 8.91
C GLY A 365 26.31 8.32 10.32
N LEU A 366 26.25 7.07 10.82
CA LEU A 366 26.80 6.66 12.11
C LEU A 366 28.24 6.10 11.94
N THR A 367 28.98 6.06 13.04
CA THR A 367 30.30 5.42 13.15
C THR A 367 30.28 4.54 14.40
N LEU A 368 30.65 3.26 14.28
CA LEU A 368 30.70 2.34 15.43
C LEU A 368 31.61 2.90 16.53
N ASP A 369 31.16 2.73 17.77
CA ASP A 369 32.00 2.92 18.94
C ASP A 369 33.08 1.83 19.03
N LEU A 370 34.19 2.15 19.69
CA LEU A 370 35.33 1.27 19.91
C LEU A 370 35.69 1.12 21.42
N ASP A 371 34.91 1.75 22.29
CA ASP A 371 35.03 1.82 23.75
C ASP A 371 33.59 1.99 24.31
N ASP A 372 32.78 0.93 24.18
CA ASP A 372 31.32 0.88 24.39
C ASP A 372 30.87 1.47 25.76
N ASP A 373 31.72 1.44 26.79
CA ASP A 373 31.43 1.97 28.13
C ASP A 373 32.27 3.20 28.53
N ASN A 374 33.16 3.65 27.65
CA ASN A 374 34.04 4.80 27.80
C ASN A 374 34.93 4.77 29.06
N ASP A 375 35.33 3.58 29.52
CA ASP A 375 36.22 3.40 30.66
C ASP A 375 37.72 3.61 30.30
N GLY A 376 38.00 3.74 29.01
CA GLY A 376 39.31 4.02 28.45
C GLY A 376 40.09 2.76 28.05
N MET A 377 39.43 1.61 27.96
CA MET A 377 39.88 0.38 27.30
C MET A 377 39.08 0.17 26.01
N THR A 378 39.70 -0.38 24.97
CA THR A 378 38.96 -0.64 23.71
C THR A 378 38.21 -1.96 23.79
N ASP A 379 37.04 -2.08 23.16
CA ASP A 379 36.25 -3.33 23.17
C ASP A 379 37.05 -4.54 22.70
N VAL A 380 37.92 -4.32 21.70
CA VAL A 380 38.80 -5.37 21.16
C VAL A 380 39.70 -5.94 22.25
N TYR A 381 40.30 -5.06 23.07
CA TYR A 381 41.15 -5.48 24.18
C TYR A 381 40.33 -6.24 25.21
N GLU A 382 39.16 -5.74 25.56
CA GLU A 382 38.32 -6.32 26.59
C GLU A 382 37.82 -7.71 26.22
N ILE A 383 37.34 -7.87 24.98
CA ILE A 383 36.92 -9.17 24.42
C ILE A 383 38.10 -10.15 24.41
N GLU A 384 39.30 -9.70 24.00
CA GLU A 384 40.50 -10.54 23.97
C GLU A 384 40.96 -10.97 25.37
N ASN A 385 40.67 -10.18 26.40
CA ASN A 385 41.06 -10.42 27.80
C ASN A 385 39.94 -10.97 28.70
N GLY A 386 38.75 -11.22 28.15
CA GLY A 386 37.63 -11.80 28.88
C GLY A 386 36.99 -10.84 29.89
N LEU A 387 37.04 -9.54 29.57
CA LEU A 387 36.27 -8.45 30.16
C LEU A 387 34.95 -8.27 29.39
N ASP A 388 34.08 -7.38 29.87
CA ASP A 388 32.79 -7.07 29.24
C ASP A 388 32.81 -5.61 28.76
N PRO A 389 32.83 -5.35 27.44
CA PRO A 389 32.99 -3.98 26.92
C PRO A 389 31.84 -3.02 27.26
N ARG A 390 30.79 -3.51 27.90
CA ARG A 390 29.61 -2.71 28.29
C ARG A 390 29.61 -2.31 29.77
N VAL A 391 30.70 -2.52 30.49
CA VAL A 391 30.75 -2.36 31.94
C VAL A 391 32.09 -1.77 32.36
N ASP A 392 32.07 -0.49 32.79
CA ASP A 392 33.26 0.19 33.35
C ASP A 392 33.85 -0.64 34.49
N ASP A 393 34.88 -1.40 34.13
CA ASP A 393 35.60 -2.33 34.97
C ASP A 393 37.10 -2.06 34.96
N ALA A 394 37.54 -1.00 34.29
CA ALA A 394 38.89 -0.41 34.28
C ALA A 394 39.60 -0.39 35.65
N ALA A 395 38.84 -0.18 36.73
CA ALA A 395 39.35 -0.10 38.10
C ALA A 395 39.38 -1.46 38.85
N LEU A 396 38.78 -2.50 38.29
CA LEU A 396 38.79 -3.86 38.82
C LEU A 396 40.08 -4.58 38.43
N ASP A 397 40.31 -5.71 39.11
CA ASP A 397 41.45 -6.61 38.93
C ASP A 397 40.85 -7.97 38.58
N ARG A 398 40.79 -8.26 37.27
CA ARG A 398 40.02 -9.38 36.72
C ARG A 398 40.64 -10.74 37.02
N ASP A 399 41.96 -10.82 37.15
CA ASP A 399 42.72 -12.06 37.33
C ASP A 399 43.34 -12.22 38.73
N GLY A 400 43.33 -11.16 39.54
CA GLY A 400 43.76 -11.14 40.93
C GLY A 400 45.27 -11.02 41.13
N ASP A 401 46.01 -10.50 40.15
CA ASP A 401 47.46 -10.33 40.22
C ASP A 401 47.91 -9.04 40.95
N GLY A 402 46.97 -8.14 41.21
CA GLY A 402 47.15 -6.88 41.92
C GLY A 402 47.28 -5.62 41.04
N TYR A 403 47.13 -5.73 39.72
CA TYR A 403 46.99 -4.61 38.78
C TYR A 403 45.52 -4.45 38.36
N SER A 404 45.14 -3.23 37.96
CA SER A 404 43.78 -3.02 37.44
C SER A 404 43.76 -3.21 35.93
N ASN A 405 42.60 -3.58 35.37
CA ASN A 405 42.41 -3.83 33.94
C ASN A 405 42.97 -2.67 33.08
N LEU A 406 42.68 -1.42 33.46
CA LEU A 406 43.16 -0.23 32.75
C LEU A 406 44.69 -0.04 32.83
N VAL A 407 45.33 -0.46 33.92
CA VAL A 407 46.80 -0.40 34.04
C VAL A 407 47.44 -1.39 33.10
N GLU A 408 46.85 -2.57 32.95
CA GLU A 408 47.32 -3.63 32.06
C GLU A 408 47.10 -3.28 30.60
N PHE A 409 45.94 -2.72 30.25
CA PHE A 409 45.68 -2.16 28.92
C PHE A 409 46.76 -1.14 28.52
N LYS A 410 47.07 -0.19 29.42
CA LYS A 410 48.10 0.84 29.20
C LYS A 410 49.52 0.27 29.15
N ALA A 411 49.76 -0.86 29.81
CA ALA A 411 51.04 -1.57 29.78
C ALA A 411 51.17 -2.51 28.57
N GLY A 412 50.07 -2.79 27.86
CA GLY A 412 50.01 -3.76 26.77
C GLY A 412 50.09 -5.21 27.27
N THR A 413 49.59 -5.48 28.46
CA THR A 413 49.57 -6.81 29.09
C THR A 413 48.12 -7.31 29.23
N ALA A 414 47.96 -8.62 29.44
CA ALA A 414 46.65 -9.28 29.40
C ALA A 414 45.92 -9.30 30.74
N ALA A 415 44.87 -8.48 30.91
CA ALA A 415 44.09 -8.38 32.15
C ALA A 415 43.37 -9.68 32.59
N GLY A 416 43.32 -10.67 31.70
CA GLY A 416 42.76 -11.99 32.01
C GLY A 416 43.80 -13.05 32.40
N ASP A 417 45.10 -12.72 32.41
CA ASP A 417 46.20 -13.67 32.64
C ASP A 417 47.17 -13.18 33.74
N PRO A 418 47.12 -13.77 34.95
CA PRO A 418 47.92 -13.29 36.09
C PRO A 418 49.42 -13.56 35.94
N ALA A 419 49.84 -14.24 34.86
CA ALA A 419 51.24 -14.41 34.49
C ALA A 419 51.75 -13.30 33.56
N ASP A 420 50.88 -12.55 32.91
CA ASP A 420 51.21 -11.45 31.99
C ASP A 420 50.87 -10.10 32.63
N SER A 421 51.65 -9.75 33.65
CA SER A 421 51.44 -8.51 34.42
C SER A 421 52.42 -7.39 33.98
N PRO A 422 52.13 -6.12 34.29
CA PRO A 422 53.08 -5.01 34.15
C PRO A 422 54.42 -5.21 34.88
N ALA A 423 54.45 -5.97 35.98
CA ALA A 423 55.69 -6.30 36.70
C ALA A 423 56.60 -7.28 35.93
N HIS A 424 56.01 -8.23 35.21
CA HIS A 424 56.72 -9.24 34.42
C HIS A 424 57.33 -8.61 33.15
N ALA A 425 56.67 -7.62 32.55
CA ALA A 425 57.20 -6.85 31.41
C ALA A 425 58.52 -6.11 31.73
N LEU A 426 58.69 -5.63 32.97
CA LEU A 426 59.93 -4.99 33.46
C LEU A 426 61.07 -5.99 33.71
N PHE A 427 60.77 -7.23 34.14
CA PHE A 427 61.78 -8.24 34.44
C PHE A 427 62.45 -8.82 33.19
N VAL A 428 61.73 -8.93 32.07
CA VAL A 428 62.28 -9.48 30.81
C VAL A 428 63.27 -8.51 30.16
N LEU A 429 63.04 -7.20 30.24
CA LEU A 429 63.96 -6.18 29.72
C LEU A 429 65.27 -6.10 30.52
N ASP A 430 65.19 -6.19 31.85
CA ASP A 430 66.38 -6.19 32.72
C ASP A 430 67.18 -7.50 32.56
N LEU A 431 66.52 -8.66 32.38
CA LEU A 431 67.23 -9.93 32.13
C LEU A 431 67.91 -9.94 30.76
N LEU A 432 67.30 -9.35 29.72
CA LEU A 432 67.90 -9.19 28.40
C LEU A 432 69.09 -8.21 28.42
N GLN A 433 69.03 -7.12 29.17
CA GLN A 433 70.17 -6.23 29.37
C GLN A 433 71.28 -6.88 30.22
N PHE A 434 70.96 -7.75 31.16
CA PHE A 434 71.95 -8.50 31.92
C PHE A 434 72.65 -9.57 31.04
N LEU A 435 71.90 -10.27 30.18
CA LEU A 435 72.45 -11.29 29.27
C LEU A 435 73.22 -10.73 28.07
N LEU A 436 72.91 -9.50 27.62
CA LEU A 436 73.63 -8.83 26.53
C LEU A 436 74.89 -8.07 26.98
N ASN A 437 75.15 -7.99 28.29
CA ASN A 437 76.34 -7.35 28.86
C ASN A 437 77.41 -8.35 29.36
N GLU A 438 77.23 -9.66 29.14
CA GLU A 438 78.24 -10.71 29.45
C GLU A 438 78.92 -11.35 28.21
N GLU A 439 79.07 -10.62 27.10
CA GLU A 439 80.08 -10.96 26.06
C GLU A 439 81.07 -9.82 25.79
#